data_AF-A0A956XMX7-F1
#
_entry.id   AF-A0A956XMX7-F1
#
_cell.length_a   1.000
_cell.length_b   1.000
_cell.length_c   1.000
_cell.angle_alpha   90.00
_cell.angle_beta   90.00
_cell.angle_gamma   90.00
#
_symmetry.space_group_name_H-M   'P 1'
#
loop_
_entity.id
_entity.type
_entity.pdbx_description
1 polymer ?
#
loop_
_entity_poly.entity_id
_entity_poly.type
_entity_poly.pdbx_seq_one_letter_code
_entity_poly.pdbx_strand_id
1 'polypeptide(L)'
;MTFNFAATAAQLESEIRANRLLNPPTPWANELIYPSYADLSLRNIGHTVAQLLGAPLPNSTPLDERVWGDALPADINRVVVFLMDGMGYLHLQMLMEEDEAVRESVMQLTQGNGPVPLTS
;
A
#
# COMPACT_ATOMS: atom_id res chain seq x y z
N MET A 1 -3.64 21.13 -2.39
CA MET A 1 -2.41 20.66 -3.07
C MET A 1 -2.83 19.67 -4.13
N THR A 2 -2.16 19.62 -5.27
CA THR A 2 -2.42 18.58 -6.28
C THR A 2 -1.87 17.24 -5.76
N PHE A 3 -2.67 16.17 -5.80
CA PHE A 3 -2.24 14.84 -5.40
C PHE A 3 -1.03 14.37 -6.22
N ASN A 4 -0.08 13.70 -5.58
CA ASN A 4 1.11 13.12 -6.21
C ASN A 4 1.42 11.77 -5.55
N PHE A 5 1.32 10.67 -6.30
CA PHE A 5 1.54 9.32 -5.79
C PHE A 5 2.90 9.11 -5.14
N ALA A 6 3.99 9.68 -5.68
CA ALA A 6 5.32 9.52 -5.09
C ALA A 6 5.43 10.22 -3.73
N ALA A 7 4.88 11.43 -3.62
CA ALA A 7 4.83 12.17 -2.35
C ALA A 7 3.92 11.47 -1.34
N THR A 8 2.76 11.00 -1.79
CA THR A 8 1.81 10.22 -0.98
C THR A 8 2.44 8.91 -0.49
N ALA A 9 3.15 8.18 -1.35
CA ALA A 9 3.83 6.94 -0.98
C ALA A 9 4.88 7.19 0.11
N ALA A 10 5.69 8.24 -0.03
CA ALA A 10 6.67 8.63 0.99
C ALA A 10 6.01 9.04 2.32
N GLN A 11 4.87 9.73 2.26
CA GLN A 11 4.09 10.08 3.44
C GLN A 11 3.54 8.82 4.13
N LEU A 12 2.90 7.92 3.40
CA LEU A 12 2.36 6.67 3.94
C LEU A 12 3.46 5.79 4.54
N GLU A 13 4.64 5.74 3.91
CA GLU A 13 5.79 5.03 4.47
C GLU A 13 6.22 5.63 5.82
N SER A 14 6.30 6.96 5.90
CA SER A 14 6.63 7.68 7.14
C SER A 14 5.63 7.37 8.25
N GLU A 15 4.33 7.37 7.93
CA GLU A 15 3.25 7.03 8.87
C GLU A 15 3.34 5.57 9.35
N ILE A 16 3.56 4.62 8.44
CA ILE A 16 3.76 3.20 8.76
C ILE A 16 4.98 3.01 9.68
N ARG A 17 6.10 3.70 9.40
CA ARG A 17 7.32 3.61 10.23
C ARG A 17 7.15 4.28 11.59
N ALA A 18 6.35 5.33 11.68
CA ALA A 18 6.03 6.00 12.93
C ALA A 18 5.13 5.15 13.85
N ASN A 19 4.39 4.18 13.30
CA ASN A 19 3.64 3.20 14.09
C ASN A 19 4.61 2.29 14.87
N ARG A 20 4.95 2.68 16.10
CA ARG A 20 5.89 1.97 16.98
C ARG A 20 5.17 1.50 18.23
N LEU A 21 4.98 0.18 18.36
CA LEU A 21 4.41 -0.42 19.57
C LEU A 21 5.45 -0.63 20.66
N LEU A 22 6.68 -0.97 20.28
CA LEU A 22 7.82 -1.18 21.17
C LEU A 22 9.08 -0.55 20.58
N ASN A 23 9.99 -0.11 21.45
CA ASN A 23 11.31 0.40 21.10
C ASN A 23 12.38 -0.53 21.69
N PRO A 24 12.69 -1.66 21.04
CA PRO A 24 13.69 -2.59 21.56
C PRO A 24 15.07 -1.93 21.58
N PRO A 25 15.92 -2.21 22.59
CA PRO A 25 17.26 -1.65 22.69
C PRO A 25 18.24 -2.42 21.78
N THR A 26 17.94 -2.49 20.48
CA THR A 26 18.74 -3.19 19.48
C THR A 26 19.14 -2.26 18.33
N PRO A 27 20.30 -2.46 17.68
CA PRO A 27 20.74 -1.59 16.57
C PRO A 27 19.77 -1.58 15.38
N TRP A 28 19.05 -2.68 15.16
CA TRP A 28 18.09 -2.87 14.08
C TRP A 28 16.65 -2.47 14.46
N ALA A 29 16.43 -1.83 15.61
CA ALA A 29 15.08 -1.43 16.07
C ALA A 29 14.32 -0.59 15.03
N ASN A 30 15.03 0.21 14.22
CA ASN A 30 14.45 1.03 13.17
C ASN A 30 14.02 0.23 11.91
N GLU A 31 14.51 -0.99 11.75
CA GLU A 31 14.15 -1.89 10.65
C GLU A 31 12.82 -2.60 10.90
N LEU A 32 12.40 -2.70 12.17
CA LEU A 32 11.09 -3.25 12.51
C LEU A 32 9.96 -2.40 11.91
N ILE A 33 8.94 -3.08 11.40
CA ILE A 33 7.68 -2.46 10.97
C ILE A 33 6.57 -3.10 11.79
N TYR A 34 5.77 -2.26 12.46
CA TYR A 34 4.57 -2.74 13.14
C TYR A 34 3.37 -2.56 12.22
N PRO A 35 2.53 -3.59 12.05
CA PRO A 35 1.36 -3.49 11.19
C PRO A 35 0.41 -2.38 11.59
N SER A 36 -0.12 -1.65 10.60
CA SER A 36 -1.23 -0.72 10.78
C SER A 36 -2.51 -1.39 10.32
N TYR A 37 -3.25 -1.99 11.26
CA TYR A 37 -4.49 -2.72 10.96
C TYR A 37 -5.72 -1.82 10.76
N ALA A 38 -5.56 -0.50 10.87
CA ALA A 38 -6.65 0.46 10.69
C ALA A 38 -7.04 0.55 9.21
N ASP A 39 -6.09 0.88 8.33
CA ASP A 39 -6.35 1.28 6.95
C ASP A 39 -5.15 1.07 5.99
N LEU A 40 -4.02 0.56 6.48
CA LEU A 40 -2.78 0.37 5.70
C LEU A 40 -2.21 -1.05 5.87
N SER A 41 -3.07 -2.06 5.94
CA SER A 41 -2.70 -3.49 6.02
C SER A 41 -3.35 -4.32 4.91
N LEU A 42 -2.70 -5.45 4.56
CA LEU A 42 -3.29 -6.50 3.73
C LEU A 42 -4.66 -6.95 4.24
N ARG A 43 -4.91 -6.89 5.55
CA ARG A 43 -6.23 -7.13 6.17
C ARG A 43 -7.33 -6.26 5.54
N ASN A 44 -7.01 -5.02 5.18
CA ASN A 44 -7.97 -4.06 4.66
C ASN A 44 -8.38 -4.35 3.20
N ILE A 45 -7.63 -5.17 2.46
CA ILE A 45 -7.92 -5.47 1.04
C ILE A 45 -9.32 -6.06 0.87
N GLY A 46 -9.70 -7.03 1.70
CA GLY A 46 -11.03 -7.66 1.61
C GLY A 46 -12.17 -6.65 1.83
N HIS A 47 -11.98 -5.71 2.76
CA HIS A 47 -12.91 -4.63 3.03
C HIS A 47 -13.02 -3.65 1.86
N THR A 48 -11.88 -3.29 1.25
CA THR A 48 -11.84 -2.44 0.06
C THR A 48 -12.53 -3.11 -1.14
N VAL A 49 -12.26 -4.39 -1.39
CA VAL A 49 -12.90 -5.15 -2.47
C VAL A 49 -14.42 -5.14 -2.31
N ALA A 50 -14.91 -5.40 -1.09
CA ALA A 50 -16.34 -5.39 -0.80
C ALA A 50 -16.98 -4.01 -1.04
N GLN A 51 -16.29 -2.93 -0.65
CA GLN A 51 -16.73 -1.56 -0.90
C GLN A 51 -16.73 -1.20 -2.39
N LEU A 52 -15.68 -1.56 -3.14
CA LEU A 52 -15.58 -1.30 -4.59
C LEU A 52 -16.71 -2.00 -5.37
N LEU A 53 -17.14 -3.18 -4.92
CA LEU A 53 -18.22 -3.94 -5.53
C LEU A 53 -19.63 -3.53 -5.03
N GLY A 54 -19.72 -2.45 -4.25
CA GLY A 54 -21.01 -1.94 -3.75
C GLY A 54 -21.66 -2.80 -2.64
N ALA A 55 -20.88 -3.65 -1.98
CA ALA A 55 -21.35 -4.56 -0.94
C ALA A 55 -20.49 -4.45 0.35
N PRO A 56 -20.42 -3.26 0.99
CA PRO A 56 -19.55 -3.04 2.14
C PRO A 56 -19.86 -4.01 3.29
N LEU A 57 -18.81 -4.53 3.93
CA LEU A 57 -18.93 -5.45 5.06
C LEU A 57 -19.40 -4.71 6.35
N PRO A 58 -20.04 -5.42 7.30
CA PRO A 58 -20.26 -4.87 8.64
C PRO A 58 -18.94 -4.44 9.30
N ASN A 59 -18.92 -3.28 9.96
CA ASN A 59 -17.73 -2.71 10.62
C ASN A 59 -16.54 -2.59 9.65
N SER A 60 -16.78 -2.11 8.43
CA SER A 60 -15.76 -2.08 7.39
C SER A 60 -14.59 -1.16 7.72
N THR A 61 -13.37 -1.67 7.54
CA THR A 61 -12.13 -0.90 7.59
C THR A 61 -11.42 -1.06 6.24
N PRO A 62 -11.85 -0.33 5.18
CA PRO A 62 -11.19 -0.36 3.88
C PRO A 62 -9.78 0.27 3.95
N LEU A 63 -9.04 0.15 2.85
CA LEU A 63 -7.77 0.85 2.67
C LEU A 63 -7.99 2.36 2.64
N ASP A 64 -6.99 3.10 3.10
CA ASP A 64 -6.94 4.55 3.00
C ASP A 64 -7.15 5.01 1.53
N GLU A 65 -7.92 6.08 1.31
CA GLU A 65 -8.22 6.60 -0.03
C GLU A 65 -6.99 7.16 -0.77
N ARG A 66 -5.96 7.58 -0.02
CA ARG A 66 -4.67 8.04 -0.55
C ARG A 66 -3.95 6.97 -1.35
N VAL A 67 -4.22 5.70 -1.06
CA VAL A 67 -3.71 4.52 -1.78
C VAL A 67 -4.24 4.50 -3.22
N TRP A 68 -5.35 5.22 -3.50
CA TRP A 68 -6.06 5.26 -4.78
C TRP A 68 -6.00 6.61 -5.51
N GLY A 69 -5.41 7.65 -4.93
CA GLY A 69 -5.46 8.99 -5.51
C GLY A 69 -6.43 9.97 -4.84
N ASP A 70 -6.66 9.84 -3.53
CA ASP A 70 -7.64 10.61 -2.73
C ASP A 70 -9.11 10.36 -3.11
N ALA A 71 -9.39 9.31 -3.89
CA ALA A 71 -10.74 8.86 -4.16
C ALA A 71 -10.73 7.37 -4.53
N LEU A 72 -11.67 6.61 -3.95
CA LEU A 72 -11.89 5.24 -4.41
C LEU A 72 -12.42 5.24 -5.86
N PRO A 73 -11.97 4.31 -6.71
CA PRO A 73 -12.57 4.08 -8.02
C PRO A 73 -14.07 3.78 -7.93
N ALA A 74 -14.86 4.39 -8.81
CA ALA A 74 -16.29 4.13 -8.95
C ALA A 74 -16.57 3.15 -10.11
N ASP A 75 -17.80 2.63 -10.17
CA ASP A 75 -18.32 1.78 -11.26
C ASP A 75 -17.51 0.50 -11.53
N ILE A 76 -16.97 -0.10 -10.46
CA ILE A 76 -16.15 -1.32 -10.54
C ILE A 76 -17.02 -2.58 -10.57
N ASN A 77 -16.96 -3.33 -11.67
CA ASN A 77 -17.67 -4.61 -11.83
C ASN A 77 -16.80 -5.85 -11.51
N ARG A 78 -15.48 -5.67 -11.42
CA ARG A 78 -14.52 -6.76 -11.20
C ARG A 78 -13.28 -6.23 -10.52
N VAL A 79 -12.83 -6.93 -9.48
CA VAL A 79 -11.54 -6.69 -8.83
C VAL A 79 -10.67 -7.92 -9.01
N VAL A 80 -9.43 -7.71 -9.43
CA VAL A 80 -8.40 -8.77 -9.52
C VAL A 80 -7.31 -8.40 -8.52
N VAL A 81 -7.02 -9.30 -7.58
CA VAL A 81 -5.98 -9.10 -6.57
C VAL A 81 -4.83 -10.06 -6.87
N PHE A 82 -3.63 -9.51 -7.02
CA PHE A 82 -2.39 -10.27 -7.07
C PHE A 82 -1.67 -10.12 -5.74
N LEU A 83 -1.37 -11.24 -5.08
CA LEU A 83 -0.58 -11.28 -3.87
C LEU A 83 0.72 -12.03 -4.16
N MET A 84 1.84 -11.37 -3.91
CA MET A 84 3.17 -11.96 -4.05
C MET A 84 3.80 -12.07 -2.68
N ASP A 85 4.10 -13.29 -2.25
CA ASP A 85 4.77 -13.53 -0.98
C ASP A 85 6.26 -13.19 -1.07
N GLY A 86 6.84 -12.69 0.02
CA GLY A 86 8.24 -12.32 0.12
C GLY A 86 8.67 -11.03 -0.61
N MET A 87 7.74 -10.32 -1.26
CA MET A 87 8.04 -9.06 -1.95
C MET A 87 7.72 -7.85 -1.06
N GLY A 88 8.76 -7.29 -0.40
CA GLY A 88 8.63 -6.07 0.39
C GLY A 88 8.60 -4.80 -0.48
N TYR A 89 7.95 -3.73 0.01
CA TYR A 89 7.85 -2.44 -0.71
C TYR A 89 9.22 -1.87 -1.10
N LEU A 90 10.13 -1.73 -0.13
CA LEU A 90 11.48 -1.23 -0.40
C LEU A 90 12.28 -2.14 -1.34
N HIS A 91 12.05 -3.45 -1.26
CA HIS A 91 12.70 -4.40 -2.15
C HIS A 91 12.20 -4.23 -3.59
N LEU A 92 10.89 -4.03 -3.78
CA LEU A 92 10.31 -3.70 -5.08
C LEU A 92 10.87 -2.38 -5.63
N GLN A 93 11.00 -1.34 -4.79
CA GLN A 93 11.60 -0.07 -5.21
C GLN A 93 13.05 -0.25 -5.67
N MET A 94 13.86 -0.95 -4.88
CA MET A 94 15.24 -1.29 -5.25
C MET A 94 15.29 -2.04 -6.59
N LEU A 95 14.43 -3.03 -6.81
CA LEU A 95 14.36 -3.75 -8.09
C LEU A 95 13.94 -2.85 -9.26
N MET A 96 13.04 -1.89 -9.04
CA MET A 96 12.66 -0.91 -10.06
C MET A 96 13.79 0.09 -10.37
N GLU A 97 14.69 0.36 -9.43
CA GLU A 97 15.88 1.19 -9.66
C GLU A 97 16.98 0.42 -10.39
N GLU A 98 17.12 -0.87 -10.12
CA GLU A 98 18.17 -1.74 -10.67
C GLU A 98 17.80 -2.36 -12.03
N ASP A 99 16.51 -2.64 -12.29
CA ASP A 99 16.02 -3.32 -13.49
C ASP A 99 14.92 -2.52 -14.20
N GLU A 100 15.26 -2.05 -15.40
CA GLU A 100 14.38 -1.29 -16.27
C GLU A 100 13.11 -2.06 -16.67
N ALA A 101 13.21 -3.37 -16.92
CA ALA A 101 12.05 -4.17 -17.32
C ALA A 101 11.06 -4.34 -16.15
N VAL A 102 11.57 -4.47 -14.92
CA VAL A 102 10.75 -4.47 -13.70
C VAL A 102 10.07 -3.11 -13.54
N ARG A 103 10.82 -2.01 -13.70
CA ARG A 103 10.28 -0.65 -13.65
C ARG A 103 9.16 -0.44 -14.66
N GLU A 104 9.38 -0.78 -15.93
CA GLU A 104 8.37 -0.66 -16.99
C GLU A 104 7.12 -1.49 -16.66
N SER A 105 7.29 -2.72 -16.18
CA SER A 105 6.17 -3.60 -15.81
C SER A 105 5.32 -2.99 -14.69
N VAL A 106 5.95 -2.47 -13.63
CA VAL A 106 5.24 -1.81 -12.53
C VAL A 106 4.54 -0.54 -13.00
N MET A 107 5.20 0.27 -13.82
CA MET A 107 4.60 1.50 -14.35
C MET A 107 3.41 1.22 -15.26
N GLN A 108 3.46 0.16 -16.07
CA GLN A 108 2.32 -0.29 -16.86
C GLN A 108 1.16 -0.78 -15.99
N LEU A 109 1.43 -1.61 -14.98
CA LEU A 109 0.41 -2.12 -14.06
C LEU A 109 -0.26 -1.03 -13.24
N THR A 110 0.49 0.02 -12.86
CA THR A 110 0.01 1.14 -12.04
C THR A 110 -0.44 2.34 -12.87
N GLN A 111 -0.43 2.24 -14.20
CA GLN A 111 -0.74 3.35 -15.12
C GLN A 111 0.08 4.62 -14.85
N GLY A 112 1.35 4.43 -14.44
CA GLY A 112 2.28 5.51 -14.13
C GLY A 112 2.20 6.05 -12.70
N ASN A 113 1.30 5.54 -11.86
CA ASN A 113 1.14 6.00 -10.48
C ASN A 113 2.22 5.44 -9.54
N GLY A 114 2.81 4.28 -9.88
CA GLY A 114 3.81 3.62 -9.05
C GLY A 114 3.20 2.91 -7.82
N PRO A 115 4.04 2.19 -7.05
CA PRO A 115 3.60 1.45 -5.87
C PRO A 115 3.47 2.34 -4.63
N VAL A 116 2.57 1.97 -3.73
CA VAL A 116 2.36 2.57 -2.40
C VAL A 116 2.57 1.51 -1.31
N PRO A 117 3.13 1.89 -0.14
CA PRO A 117 3.45 0.93 0.92
C PRO A 117 2.20 0.50 1.68
N LEU A 118 2.14 -0.79 2.02
CA LEU A 118 1.17 -1.40 2.94
C LEU A 118 1.90 -2.32 3.92
N THR A 119 1.26 -2.64 5.04
CA THR A 119 1.74 -3.62 6.03
C THR A 119 1.00 -4.95 5.92
N SER A 120 1.52 -6.02 6.54
CA SER A 120 0.83 -7.31 6.65
C SER A 120 0.09 -7.47 7.97
#